data_AF-A0A535TXD2-F1
#
_entry.id   AF-A0A535TXD2-F1
#
_cell.length_a   1.000
_cell.length_b   1.000
_cell.length_c   1.000
_cell.angle_alpha   90.00
_cell.angle_beta   90.00
_cell.angle_gamma   90.00
#
_symmetry.space_group_name_H-M   'P 1'
#
loop_
_entity.id
_entity.type
_entity.pdbx_description
1 polymer ?
#
loop_
_entity_poly.entity_id
_entity_poly.type
_entity_poly.pdbx_seq_one_letter_code
_entity_poly.pdbx_strand_id
1 'polypeptide(L)'
;MRRRALGIVALLGAMLALGEGGVLPASAATAGYSSLSICPAAWPGHATCMARALTRSGQRVRPAIGGAVQPDFGPTGIGLDPGQIASAYGLPAAPPAGAAPTIAIVDAFHYGKISGSGNTDPNAGTVDDLAVYRANYGMSQCTVANGCFRKADQWGGTSYPTTSAESMGWDGEGDLDIDAVSAVCPACHILFVESRSDGTDDLMTAVATAVALGASEVSLSWGGSEDPGQTVYDATLDHPGVAITAATGDDGYAAGASYPATSPYVTAVGGTTLTPSGGGWTETAWSGGGSGCSAVEPKPAWQHDTLCTRRTEADVAAVADPYTGLDVYSEGSWQVIGGTSLSTPLVAGMYALGGGEGAATGALPFYAAPSVHDIRSGSNGSCTPAALCTAGIGYDGPTGLGSPAGPPTPVGGATNGRFVHSAYVAMLGHDADSASFTYWLGALQGFYEQYLGRPSDSGGVAYWIGRMSQGTTFEQVRLAFIGSPEYFALHNDDPGKTVDALYHDVLVRSPDPDGRSYWVAHFNATTIASQILYSAEGRAQLVGGYYRTYLGRVADAGGLAYWTQAILGGASDEQILAFVVSSEEFFQTH
;
A
#
# COMPACT_ATOMS: atom_id res chain seq x y z
N MET A 1 43.69 -19.00 73.19
CA MET A 1 43.55 -17.65 73.78
C MET A 1 43.63 -16.60 72.68
N ARG A 2 42.70 -15.63 72.67
CA ARG A 2 42.79 -14.26 72.09
C ARG A 2 43.00 -14.14 70.56
N ARG A 3 41.99 -13.70 69.78
CA ARG A 3 41.50 -12.32 69.49
C ARG A 3 42.31 -11.53 68.43
N ARG A 4 41.58 -11.11 67.35
CA ARG A 4 41.68 -9.87 66.52
C ARG A 4 42.91 -9.74 65.58
N ALA A 5 42.77 -9.65 64.26
CA ALA A 5 42.21 -8.60 63.35
C ALA A 5 43.29 -7.62 62.79
N LEU A 6 43.02 -7.09 61.59
CA LEU A 6 43.81 -6.21 60.68
C LEU A 6 44.81 -6.95 59.75
N GLY A 7 44.96 -6.62 58.46
CA GLY A 7 44.35 -5.57 57.65
C GLY A 7 44.82 -5.65 56.18
N ILE A 8 43.98 -5.07 55.33
CA ILE A 8 44.13 -4.52 53.96
C ILE A 8 45.52 -4.64 53.29
N VAL A 9 45.55 -5.24 52.10
CA VAL A 9 46.46 -4.86 51.00
C VAL A 9 45.61 -4.65 49.74
N ALA A 10 45.78 -3.45 49.16
CA ALA A 10 45.16 -3.02 47.92
C ALA A 10 45.86 -3.61 46.69
N LEU A 11 45.09 -3.86 45.63
CA LEU A 11 45.59 -3.83 44.26
C LEU A 11 44.50 -3.22 43.36
N LEU A 12 44.77 -2.00 42.93
CA LEU A 12 44.11 -1.31 41.84
C LEU A 12 44.42 -2.03 40.52
N GLY A 13 43.41 -2.20 39.66
CA GLY A 13 43.62 -2.43 38.25
C GLY A 13 42.49 -3.20 37.56
N ALA A 14 41.52 -2.47 37.02
CA ALA A 14 40.91 -2.64 35.68
C ALA A 14 39.44 -2.18 35.70
N MET A 15 39.24 -1.04 35.08
CA MET A 15 37.94 -0.47 34.70
C MET A 15 37.33 -1.25 33.53
N LEU A 16 36.00 -1.38 33.58
CA LEU A 16 35.04 -1.40 32.46
C LEU A 16 35.23 -2.46 31.35
N ALA A 17 34.44 -3.52 31.44
CA ALA A 17 33.84 -4.17 30.28
C ALA A 17 32.32 -4.22 30.51
N LEU A 18 31.60 -3.28 29.89
CA LEU A 18 30.17 -3.43 29.63
C LEU A 18 30.04 -4.61 28.67
N GLY A 19 29.35 -5.66 29.10
CA GLY A 19 29.05 -6.80 28.24
C GLY A 19 28.13 -6.36 27.12
N GLU A 20 28.60 -6.45 25.88
CA GLU A 20 27.76 -6.45 24.70
C GLU A 20 26.84 -7.67 24.80
N GLY A 21 25.53 -7.44 24.89
CA GLY A 21 24.52 -8.47 24.71
C GLY A 21 24.56 -8.94 23.26
N GLY A 22 25.32 -9.99 23.00
CA GLY A 22 25.35 -10.65 21.69
C GLY A 22 23.96 -11.23 21.39
N VAL A 23 23.29 -10.67 20.39
CA VAL A 23 22.07 -11.23 19.80
C VAL A 23 22.45 -12.54 19.10
N LEU A 24 21.84 -13.65 19.52
CA LEU A 24 22.01 -14.93 18.85
C LEU A 24 21.41 -14.85 17.43
N PRO A 25 22.02 -15.49 16.42
CA PRO A 25 21.40 -15.57 15.09
C PRO A 25 20.06 -16.32 15.17
N ALA A 26 19.03 -15.79 14.52
CA ALA A 26 17.64 -16.26 14.56
C ALA A 26 17.47 -17.78 14.32
N SER A 27 18.35 -18.40 13.53
CA SER A 27 18.28 -19.83 13.21
C SER A 27 18.64 -20.77 14.38
N ALA A 28 19.34 -20.28 15.42
CA ALA A 28 19.67 -21.08 16.59
C ALA A 28 18.58 -21.02 17.67
N ALA A 29 17.80 -19.94 17.69
CA ALA A 29 16.79 -19.68 18.71
C ALA A 29 15.47 -20.45 18.48
N THR A 30 15.18 -20.81 17.23
CA THR A 30 13.97 -21.55 16.81
C THR A 30 14.21 -23.03 16.53
N ALA A 31 15.41 -23.55 16.81
CA ALA A 31 15.70 -24.96 16.69
C ALA A 31 14.81 -25.80 17.63
N GLY A 32 14.06 -26.76 17.08
CA GLY A 32 13.11 -27.57 17.84
C GLY A 32 11.72 -26.95 17.97
N TYR A 33 11.37 -26.00 17.10
CA TYR A 33 10.00 -25.49 16.94
C TYR A 33 9.40 -25.86 15.58
N SER A 34 8.07 -25.83 15.49
CA SER A 34 7.26 -26.04 14.30
C SER A 34 6.11 -25.04 14.26
N SER A 35 5.70 -24.67 13.05
CA SER A 35 4.52 -23.83 12.81
C SER A 35 3.26 -24.69 12.69
N LEU A 36 2.16 -24.27 13.34
CA LEU A 36 0.84 -24.91 13.26
C LEU A 36 -0.23 -23.87 12.94
N SER A 37 -1.15 -24.18 12.03
CA SER A 37 -2.34 -23.37 11.77
C SER A 37 -3.21 -23.28 13.02
N ILE A 38 -3.68 -22.08 13.33
CA ILE A 38 -4.55 -21.82 14.48
C ILE A 38 -5.98 -22.23 14.17
N CYS A 39 -6.50 -21.81 13.02
CA CYS A 39 -7.85 -22.15 12.57
C CYS A 39 -7.93 -23.47 11.78
N PRO A 40 -9.11 -24.13 11.79
CA PRO A 40 -9.41 -25.22 10.88
C PRO A 40 -9.38 -24.77 9.41
N ALA A 41 -8.98 -25.66 8.51
CA ALA A 41 -8.98 -25.37 7.08
C ALA A 41 -10.39 -25.01 6.57
N ALA A 42 -10.46 -24.01 5.69
CA ALA A 42 -11.68 -23.59 5.04
C ALA A 42 -12.34 -24.71 4.21
N TRP A 43 -13.67 -24.64 4.07
CA TRP A 43 -14.45 -25.43 3.12
C TRP A 43 -15.32 -24.50 2.27
N PRO A 44 -15.89 -24.96 1.13
CA PRO A 44 -16.58 -24.07 0.19
C PRO A 44 -17.64 -23.18 0.85
N GLY A 45 -17.56 -21.87 0.62
CA GLY A 45 -18.46 -20.85 1.19
C GLY A 45 -18.11 -20.37 2.60
N HIS A 46 -17.02 -20.86 3.18
CA HIS A 46 -16.55 -20.48 4.51
C HIS A 46 -15.07 -20.09 4.48
N ALA A 47 -14.67 -19.20 5.38
CA ALA A 47 -13.31 -18.73 5.53
C ALA A 47 -12.57 -19.47 6.65
N THR A 48 -11.23 -19.47 6.56
CA THR A 48 -10.34 -19.76 7.68
C THR A 48 -9.57 -18.50 8.03
N CYS A 49 -9.21 -18.32 9.30
CA CYS A 49 -8.18 -17.37 9.64
C CYS A 49 -6.81 -17.83 9.10
N MET A 50 -5.94 -16.87 8.80
CA MET A 50 -4.63 -17.08 8.17
C MET A 50 -3.49 -16.89 9.17
N ALA A 51 -3.65 -17.44 10.38
CA ALA A 51 -2.66 -17.39 11.45
C ALA A 51 -2.00 -18.73 11.75
N ARG A 52 -0.73 -18.63 12.13
CA ARG A 52 0.11 -19.78 12.47
C ARG A 52 0.94 -19.51 13.73
N ALA A 53 0.76 -20.37 14.73
CA ALA A 53 1.51 -20.31 15.98
C ALA A 53 2.83 -21.10 15.91
N LEU A 54 3.88 -20.57 16.53
CA LEU A 54 5.14 -21.27 16.75
C LEU A 54 5.05 -22.14 18.00
N THR A 55 5.27 -23.45 17.85
CA THR A 55 5.10 -24.45 18.91
C THR A 55 6.31 -25.37 19.01
N ARG A 56 6.59 -25.96 20.18
CA ARG A 56 7.71 -26.92 20.31
C ARG A 56 7.48 -28.18 19.47
N SER A 57 8.49 -28.57 18.68
CA SER A 57 8.46 -29.73 17.80
C SER A 57 8.11 -31.02 18.57
N GLY A 58 7.14 -31.77 18.05
CA GLY A 58 6.72 -33.07 18.61
C GLY A 58 5.53 -32.99 19.58
N GLN A 59 5.04 -31.80 19.93
CA GLN A 59 3.75 -31.67 20.58
C GLN A 59 2.61 -31.75 19.56
N ARG A 60 1.63 -32.63 19.83
CA ARG A 60 0.33 -32.60 19.15
C ARG A 60 -0.53 -31.61 19.92
N VAL A 61 -0.89 -30.49 19.31
CA VAL A 61 -2.00 -29.67 19.82
C VAL A 61 -3.25 -30.53 19.67
N ARG A 62 -3.79 -30.98 20.81
CA ARG A 62 -5.13 -31.58 20.82
C ARG A 62 -6.11 -30.41 20.90
N PRO A 63 -7.09 -30.30 20.00
CA PRO A 63 -8.16 -29.32 20.13
C PRO A 63 -8.90 -29.65 21.44
N ALA A 64 -8.78 -28.81 22.47
CA ALA A 64 -9.43 -29.05 23.74
C ALA A 64 -10.74 -28.27 23.79
N ILE A 65 -11.86 -28.99 23.64
CA ILE A 65 -13.16 -28.48 24.06
C ILE A 65 -13.11 -28.31 25.59
N GLY A 66 -13.13 -27.06 26.07
CA GLY A 66 -13.46 -26.74 27.46
C GLY A 66 -12.37 -26.95 28.52
N GLY A 67 -11.10 -26.67 28.21
CA GLY A 67 -10.07 -26.55 29.25
C GLY A 67 -8.66 -26.87 28.78
N ALA A 68 -7.87 -25.82 28.58
CA ALA A 68 -6.41 -25.77 28.52
C ALA A 68 -5.66 -27.09 28.25
N VAL A 69 -5.40 -27.36 26.98
CA VAL A 69 -4.12 -27.98 26.57
C VAL A 69 -3.41 -26.95 25.72
N GLN A 70 -2.82 -25.97 26.39
CA GLN A 70 -1.91 -25.01 25.77
C GLN A 70 -0.65 -25.80 25.38
N PRO A 71 -0.25 -25.90 24.10
CA PRO A 71 1.11 -26.33 23.79
C PRO A 71 2.09 -25.43 24.55
N ASP A 72 3.29 -25.95 24.82
CA ASP A 72 4.37 -25.15 25.34
C ASP A 72 4.77 -24.21 24.19
N PHE A 73 4.16 -23.02 24.16
CA PHE A 73 4.31 -22.02 23.11
C PHE A 73 5.77 -21.55 23.01
N GLY A 74 6.11 -20.91 21.89
CA GLY A 74 7.44 -20.38 21.59
C GLY A 74 8.11 -19.67 22.78
N PRO A 75 9.45 -19.57 22.81
CA PRO A 75 10.14 -18.89 23.91
C PRO A 75 9.66 -17.45 24.00
N THR A 76 9.28 -17.01 25.19
CA THR A 76 9.03 -15.59 25.48
C THR A 76 10.23 -14.75 25.07
N GLY A 77 10.03 -13.68 24.30
CA GLY A 77 11.09 -12.77 23.87
C GLY A 77 11.86 -13.21 22.61
N ILE A 78 11.25 -14.04 21.76
CA ILE A 78 11.73 -14.31 20.39
C ILE A 78 10.85 -13.63 19.34
N GLY A 79 9.55 -13.49 19.60
CA GLY A 79 8.68 -12.74 18.71
C GLY A 79 9.10 -11.28 18.66
N LEU A 80 8.72 -10.63 17.57
CA LEU A 80 8.95 -9.20 17.38
C LEU A 80 8.11 -8.41 18.38
N ASP A 81 8.74 -7.42 18.99
CA ASP A 81 8.04 -6.44 19.81
C ASP A 81 7.56 -5.22 18.97
N PRO A 82 6.67 -4.38 19.53
CA PRO A 82 6.18 -3.17 18.84
C PRO A 82 7.28 -2.21 18.37
N GLY A 83 8.36 -2.06 19.14
CA GLY A 83 9.48 -1.19 18.78
C GLY A 83 10.27 -1.73 17.59
N GLN A 84 10.40 -3.06 17.51
CA GLN A 84 10.99 -3.75 16.38
C GLN A 84 10.14 -3.62 15.12
N ILE A 85 8.82 -3.80 15.22
CA ILE A 85 7.88 -3.55 14.10
C ILE A 85 8.00 -2.10 13.61
N ALA A 86 7.95 -1.12 14.52
CA ALA A 86 8.09 0.29 14.16
C ALA A 86 9.45 0.60 13.52
N SER A 87 10.53 0.00 14.01
CA SER A 87 11.86 0.17 13.44
C SER A 87 12.01 -0.47 12.07
N ALA A 88 11.40 -1.65 11.84
CA ALA A 88 11.51 -2.38 10.59
C ALA A 88 10.85 -1.64 9.44
N TYR A 89 9.66 -1.10 9.69
CA TYR A 89 8.84 -0.44 8.68
C TYR A 89 8.93 1.09 8.72
N GLY A 90 9.84 1.68 9.50
CA GLY A 90 10.05 3.13 9.54
C GLY A 90 8.81 3.92 9.99
N LEU A 91 8.09 3.42 10.99
CA LEU A 91 6.77 3.93 11.37
C LEU A 91 6.85 5.19 12.26
N PRO A 92 5.98 6.20 12.03
CA PRO A 92 5.81 7.29 12.97
C PRO A 92 5.14 6.81 14.26
N ALA A 93 5.37 7.51 15.36
CA ALA A 93 4.82 7.14 16.67
C ALA A 93 3.29 7.36 16.80
N ALA A 94 2.69 8.14 15.90
CA ALA A 94 1.28 8.49 15.93
C ALA A 94 0.78 8.87 14.53
N PRO A 95 -0.53 8.73 14.27
CA PRO A 95 -1.15 9.22 13.04
C PRO A 95 -1.10 10.76 12.95
N PRO A 96 -1.39 11.35 11.77
CA PRO A 96 -1.46 12.79 11.59
C PRO A 96 -2.45 13.46 12.56
N ALA A 97 -2.20 14.73 12.89
CA ALA A 97 -3.03 15.46 13.86
C ALA A 97 -4.52 15.50 13.44
N GLY A 98 -5.40 15.02 14.32
CA GLY A 98 -6.83 14.85 14.05
C GLY A 98 -7.51 13.98 15.11
N ALA A 99 -8.68 13.42 14.78
CA ALA A 99 -9.26 12.34 15.57
C ALA A 99 -8.42 11.07 15.40
N ALA A 100 -8.32 10.26 16.46
CA ALA A 100 -7.67 8.95 16.36
C ALA A 100 -8.44 8.08 15.35
N PRO A 101 -7.79 7.56 14.29
CA PRO A 101 -8.43 6.65 13.35
C PRO A 101 -8.89 5.38 14.08
N THR A 102 -9.97 4.79 13.58
CA THR A 102 -10.54 3.56 14.11
C THR A 102 -10.24 2.45 13.13
N ILE A 103 -9.39 1.52 13.55
CA ILE A 103 -9.07 0.32 12.80
C ILE A 103 -10.03 -0.76 13.26
N ALA A 104 -10.85 -1.25 12.34
CA ALA A 104 -11.72 -2.38 12.59
C ALA A 104 -11.02 -3.70 12.27
N ILE A 105 -11.29 -4.70 13.09
CA ILE A 105 -10.93 -6.10 12.89
C ILE A 105 -12.25 -6.85 12.74
N VAL A 106 -12.37 -7.67 11.71
CA VAL A 106 -13.57 -8.46 11.42
C VAL A 106 -13.23 -9.93 11.51
N ASP A 107 -13.75 -10.61 12.54
CA ASP A 107 -13.47 -12.01 12.84
C ASP A 107 -14.73 -12.85 12.98
N ALA A 108 -14.58 -14.16 12.78
CA ALA A 108 -15.67 -15.11 12.97
C ALA A 108 -15.84 -15.57 14.41
N PHE A 109 -17.11 -15.80 14.77
CA PHE A 109 -17.55 -16.29 16.06
C PHE A 109 -17.24 -15.34 17.22
N HIS A 110 -17.57 -15.78 18.43
CA HIS A 110 -17.36 -14.99 19.63
C HIS A 110 -16.01 -15.28 20.26
N TYR A 111 -15.17 -14.25 20.31
CA TYR A 111 -14.01 -14.20 21.18
C TYR A 111 -14.40 -13.66 22.55
N GLY A 112 -14.64 -14.54 23.52
CA GLY A 112 -14.85 -14.17 24.90
C GLY A 112 -14.70 -15.36 25.81
N LYS A 113 -14.59 -15.16 27.13
CA LYS A 113 -14.44 -16.30 28.05
C LYS A 113 -15.55 -17.33 27.85
N ILE A 114 -15.15 -18.59 27.73
CA ILE A 114 -16.03 -19.76 27.64
C ILE A 114 -17.12 -19.68 28.73
N SER A 115 -18.36 -19.97 28.34
CA SER A 115 -19.50 -20.02 29.25
C SER A 115 -19.18 -20.88 30.50
N GLY A 116 -19.34 -20.33 31.70
CA GLY A 116 -19.11 -21.05 32.97
C GLY A 116 -18.04 -20.46 33.89
N SER A 117 -17.29 -19.45 33.44
CA SER A 117 -16.31 -18.72 34.28
C SER A 117 -16.95 -17.86 35.39
N GLY A 118 -18.28 -17.69 35.37
CA GLY A 118 -19.02 -16.79 36.26
C GLY A 118 -18.84 -15.30 35.92
N ASN A 119 -17.97 -14.97 34.96
CA ASN A 119 -17.87 -13.62 34.39
C ASN A 119 -18.95 -13.43 33.32
N THR A 120 -19.69 -12.32 33.41
CA THR A 120 -20.78 -11.97 32.48
C THR A 120 -20.43 -10.80 31.58
N ASP A 121 -19.22 -10.25 31.71
CA ASP A 121 -18.71 -9.25 30.79
C ASP A 121 -18.39 -9.90 29.44
N PRO A 122 -19.10 -9.53 28.36
CA PRO A 122 -18.87 -10.10 27.04
C PRO A 122 -17.54 -9.68 26.39
N ASN A 123 -16.79 -8.77 27.02
CA ASN A 123 -15.44 -8.37 26.61
C ASN A 123 -14.34 -9.08 27.42
N ALA A 124 -14.71 -9.89 28.43
CA ALA A 124 -13.76 -10.62 29.24
C ALA A 124 -13.05 -11.70 28.40
N GLY A 125 -11.73 -11.85 28.58
CA GLY A 125 -10.86 -12.51 27.59
C GLY A 125 -10.18 -11.44 26.74
N THR A 126 -10.85 -10.96 25.71
CA THR A 126 -10.33 -9.98 24.74
C THR A 126 -9.67 -8.75 25.38
N VAL A 127 -10.37 -8.03 26.27
CA VAL A 127 -9.82 -6.82 26.90
C VAL A 127 -8.85 -7.16 28.03
N ASP A 128 -8.96 -8.35 28.64
CA ASP A 128 -8.05 -8.81 29.69
C ASP A 128 -6.65 -9.07 29.09
N ASP A 129 -6.61 -9.75 27.94
CA ASP A 129 -5.37 -10.12 27.26
C ASP A 129 -4.69 -8.89 26.62
N LEU A 130 -5.46 -8.04 25.94
CA LEU A 130 -4.99 -6.73 25.43
C LEU A 130 -4.38 -5.84 26.53
N ALA A 131 -4.95 -5.86 27.74
CA ALA A 131 -4.44 -5.09 28.86
C ALA A 131 -3.06 -5.58 29.32
N VAL A 132 -2.82 -6.89 29.30
CA VAL A 132 -1.51 -7.48 29.63
C VAL A 132 -0.49 -7.14 28.55
N TYR A 133 -0.86 -7.28 27.28
CA TYR A 133 0.00 -6.94 26.14
C TYR A 133 0.50 -5.49 26.22
N ARG A 134 -0.44 -4.53 26.30
CA ARG A 134 -0.10 -3.10 26.35
C ARG A 134 0.68 -2.73 27.60
N ALA A 135 0.38 -3.34 28.74
CA ALA A 135 1.13 -3.12 29.97
C ALA A 135 2.59 -3.60 29.86
N ASN A 136 2.83 -4.74 29.21
CA ASN A 136 4.17 -5.31 29.01
C ASN A 136 5.08 -4.36 28.20
N TYR A 137 4.54 -3.72 27.17
CA TYR A 137 5.28 -2.80 26.30
C TYR A 137 5.15 -1.32 26.70
N GLY A 138 4.57 -1.02 27.87
CA GLY A 138 4.47 0.35 28.39
C GLY A 138 3.55 1.27 27.59
N MET A 139 2.58 0.71 26.88
CA MET A 139 1.59 1.46 26.08
C MET A 139 0.43 1.94 26.97
N SER A 140 -0.29 2.97 26.50
CA SER A 140 -1.54 3.38 27.13
C SER A 140 -2.57 2.26 27.06
N GLN A 141 -3.34 2.06 28.13
CA GLN A 141 -4.42 1.08 28.15
C GLN A 141 -5.44 1.37 27.04
N CYS A 142 -5.94 0.32 26.40
CA CYS A 142 -7.02 0.41 25.43
C CYS A 142 -8.22 -0.36 25.97
N THR A 143 -9.28 0.35 26.35
CA THR A 143 -10.41 -0.23 27.09
C THR A 143 -11.72 0.31 26.54
N VAL A 144 -12.82 -0.38 26.87
CA VAL A 144 -14.17 0.15 26.64
C VAL A 144 -14.40 1.45 27.40
N ALA A 145 -13.91 1.54 28.65
CA ALA A 145 -14.15 2.68 29.53
C ALA A 145 -13.48 3.97 29.05
N ASN A 146 -12.30 3.90 28.44
CA ASN A 146 -11.61 5.06 27.87
C ASN A 146 -11.90 5.28 26.38
N GLY A 147 -12.79 4.48 25.78
CA GLY A 147 -13.23 4.62 24.40
C GLY A 147 -12.22 4.16 23.35
N CYS A 148 -11.06 3.63 23.74
CA CYS A 148 -10.06 3.14 22.80
C CYS A 148 -10.48 1.80 22.17
N PHE A 149 -11.16 0.93 22.92
CA PHE A 149 -11.61 -0.37 22.42
C PHE A 149 -13.14 -0.40 22.35
N ARG A 150 -13.69 -0.88 21.23
CA ARG A 150 -15.11 -1.16 21.06
C ARG A 150 -15.29 -2.53 20.45
N LYS A 151 -16.31 -3.25 20.89
CA LYS A 151 -16.69 -4.55 20.36
C LYS A 151 -18.14 -4.56 19.88
N ALA A 152 -18.41 -5.15 18.73
CA ALA A 152 -19.75 -5.24 18.14
C ALA A 152 -20.02 -6.62 17.54
N ASP A 153 -21.30 -7.04 17.51
CA ASP A 153 -21.74 -8.13 16.62
C ASP A 153 -21.86 -7.63 15.17
N GLN A 154 -22.06 -8.54 14.21
CA GLN A 154 -22.22 -8.20 12.78
C GLN A 154 -23.39 -7.23 12.46
N TRP A 155 -24.26 -6.91 13.43
CA TRP A 155 -25.36 -5.96 13.29
C TRP A 155 -25.11 -4.65 14.06
N GLY A 156 -23.91 -4.48 14.62
CA GLY A 156 -23.49 -3.30 15.37
C GLY A 156 -23.96 -3.29 16.83
N GLY A 157 -24.56 -4.39 17.29
CA GLY A 157 -25.07 -4.59 18.64
C GLY A 157 -24.04 -5.24 19.58
N THR A 158 -24.54 -5.73 20.71
CA THR A 158 -23.76 -6.46 21.73
C THR A 158 -24.33 -7.86 21.96
N SER A 159 -25.08 -8.40 21.00
CA SER A 159 -25.65 -9.75 21.04
C SER A 159 -24.70 -10.71 20.35
N TYR A 160 -23.54 -10.89 20.97
CA TYR A 160 -22.44 -11.65 20.39
C TYR A 160 -22.81 -13.12 20.13
N PRO A 161 -22.14 -13.78 19.16
CA PRO A 161 -22.36 -15.18 18.86
C PRO A 161 -22.13 -16.08 20.10
N THR A 162 -22.68 -17.30 20.10
CA THR A 162 -22.34 -18.26 21.15
C THR A 162 -21.06 -19.00 20.79
N THR A 163 -20.14 -19.16 21.75
CA THR A 163 -18.96 -20.02 21.57
C THR A 163 -19.38 -21.45 21.22
N SER A 164 -18.78 -22.04 20.19
CA SER A 164 -19.07 -23.39 19.72
C SER A 164 -17.76 -24.13 19.43
N ALA A 165 -17.82 -25.41 19.04
CA ALA A 165 -16.62 -26.10 18.56
C ALA A 165 -16.14 -25.55 17.19
N GLU A 166 -16.94 -24.72 16.52
CA GLU A 166 -16.57 -24.05 15.27
C GLU A 166 -15.76 -22.77 15.52
N SER A 167 -15.85 -22.19 16.73
CA SER A 167 -15.05 -21.03 17.14
C SER A 167 -13.61 -21.36 17.52
N MET A 168 -13.13 -22.59 17.27
CA MET A 168 -11.81 -23.01 17.70
C MET A 168 -10.72 -22.28 16.93
N GLY A 169 -9.85 -21.56 17.64
CA GLY A 169 -8.70 -20.85 17.07
C GLY A 169 -8.99 -19.38 16.72
N TRP A 170 -10.24 -19.01 16.52
CA TRP A 170 -10.63 -17.63 16.22
C TRP A 170 -10.41 -16.65 17.38
N ASP A 171 -10.30 -17.17 18.61
CA ASP A 171 -9.81 -16.43 19.77
C ASP A 171 -8.33 -16.06 19.65
N GLY A 172 -7.48 -17.02 19.27
CA GLY A 172 -6.06 -16.77 19.00
C GLY A 172 -5.82 -15.84 17.80
N GLU A 173 -6.69 -15.91 16.79
CA GLU A 173 -6.73 -14.94 15.69
C GLU A 173 -7.06 -13.54 16.19
N GLY A 174 -8.14 -13.40 16.96
CA GLY A 174 -8.55 -12.10 17.49
C GLY A 174 -7.48 -11.46 18.39
N ASP A 175 -6.78 -12.25 19.20
CA ASP A 175 -5.64 -11.77 19.98
C ASP A 175 -4.49 -11.30 19.10
N LEU A 176 -4.13 -12.07 18.07
CA LEU A 176 -3.08 -11.68 17.11
C LEU A 176 -3.43 -10.34 16.46
N ASP A 177 -4.63 -10.20 15.92
CA ASP A 177 -5.04 -8.99 15.20
C ASP A 177 -5.07 -7.76 16.11
N ILE A 178 -5.61 -7.91 17.34
CA ILE A 178 -5.70 -6.84 18.32
C ILE A 178 -4.30 -6.41 18.82
N ASP A 179 -3.42 -7.36 19.07
CA ASP A 179 -2.04 -7.09 19.48
C ASP A 179 -1.22 -6.50 18.33
N ALA A 180 -1.43 -6.96 17.09
CA ALA A 180 -0.80 -6.40 15.90
C ALA A 180 -1.21 -4.94 15.66
N VAL A 181 -2.51 -4.61 15.79
CA VAL A 181 -2.97 -3.21 15.74
C VAL A 181 -2.34 -2.38 16.86
N SER A 182 -2.23 -2.94 18.07
CA SER A 182 -1.57 -2.27 19.20
C SER A 182 -0.08 -2.05 18.95
N ALA A 183 0.59 -2.99 18.27
CA ALA A 183 2.01 -2.93 17.94
C ALA A 183 2.30 -1.85 16.89
N VAL A 184 1.51 -1.80 15.82
CA VAL A 184 1.71 -0.86 14.72
C VAL A 184 1.21 0.55 15.06
N CYS A 185 0.03 0.69 15.66
CA CYS A 185 -0.59 1.98 15.94
C CYS A 185 -1.15 2.04 17.36
N PRO A 186 -0.31 2.22 18.38
CA PRO A 186 -0.76 2.29 19.78
C PRO A 186 -1.62 3.52 20.08
N ALA A 187 -1.71 4.50 19.17
CA ALA A 187 -2.58 5.67 19.27
C ALA A 187 -3.95 5.50 18.59
N CYS A 188 -4.15 4.43 17.80
CA CYS A 188 -5.40 4.16 17.10
C CYS A 188 -6.46 3.55 18.03
N HIS A 189 -7.73 3.75 17.70
CA HIS A 189 -8.84 3.03 18.33
C HIS A 189 -9.06 1.69 17.63
N ILE A 190 -9.52 0.70 18.39
CA ILE A 190 -9.78 -0.66 17.92
C ILE A 190 -11.28 -0.91 17.95
N LEU A 191 -11.84 -1.31 16.80
CA LEU A 191 -13.21 -1.81 16.67
C LEU A 191 -13.17 -3.31 16.32
N PHE A 192 -13.51 -4.18 17.26
CA PHE A 192 -13.59 -5.62 17.01
C PHE A 192 -15.02 -6.01 16.65
N VAL A 193 -15.26 -6.49 15.42
CA VAL A 193 -16.59 -6.88 14.92
C VAL A 193 -16.65 -8.39 14.70
N GLU A 194 -17.53 -9.04 15.44
CA GLU A 194 -17.70 -10.50 15.40
C GLU A 194 -18.84 -10.90 14.47
N SER A 195 -18.54 -11.72 13.47
CA SER A 195 -19.54 -12.40 12.67
C SER A 195 -20.08 -13.64 13.39
N ARG A 196 -21.33 -13.99 13.09
CA ARG A 196 -22.01 -15.15 13.67
C ARG A 196 -21.35 -16.47 13.30
N SER A 197 -20.78 -16.54 12.11
CA SER A 197 -20.09 -17.71 11.58
C SER A 197 -18.95 -17.28 10.66
N ASP A 198 -18.12 -18.24 10.29
CA ASP A 198 -17.08 -18.14 9.27
C ASP A 198 -17.63 -18.16 7.82
N GLY A 199 -18.96 -18.17 7.64
CA GLY A 199 -19.58 -18.06 6.32
C GLY A 199 -19.33 -16.68 5.70
N THR A 200 -19.02 -16.65 4.41
CA THR A 200 -18.67 -15.40 3.70
C THR A 200 -19.75 -14.32 3.81
N ASP A 201 -21.04 -14.69 3.74
CA ASP A 201 -22.16 -13.75 3.92
C ASP A 201 -22.17 -13.06 5.30
N ASP A 202 -21.91 -13.83 6.37
CA ASP A 202 -21.89 -13.31 7.74
C ASP A 202 -20.67 -12.41 7.97
N LEU A 203 -19.51 -12.81 7.44
CA LEU A 203 -18.29 -12.01 7.48
C LEU A 203 -18.45 -10.70 6.69
N MET A 204 -19.00 -10.73 5.47
CA MET A 204 -19.25 -9.52 4.69
C MET A 204 -20.29 -8.61 5.33
N THR A 205 -21.27 -9.17 6.03
CA THR A 205 -22.18 -8.37 6.87
C THR A 205 -21.42 -7.64 7.98
N ALA A 206 -20.47 -8.31 8.63
CA ALA A 206 -19.62 -7.70 9.65
C ALA A 206 -18.70 -6.61 9.07
N VAL A 207 -18.15 -6.79 7.85
CA VAL A 207 -17.39 -5.75 7.13
C VAL A 207 -18.24 -4.50 6.92
N ALA A 208 -19.45 -4.64 6.34
CA ALA A 208 -20.35 -3.52 6.14
C ALA A 208 -20.67 -2.78 7.45
N THR A 209 -20.85 -3.53 8.54
CA THR A 209 -21.07 -2.98 9.88
C THR A 209 -19.85 -2.24 10.42
N ALA A 210 -18.63 -2.76 10.24
CA ALA A 210 -17.40 -2.08 10.64
C ALA A 210 -17.32 -0.68 10.01
N VAL A 211 -17.55 -0.59 8.69
CA VAL A 211 -17.58 0.67 7.95
C VAL A 211 -18.69 1.59 8.46
N ALA A 212 -19.91 1.08 8.63
CA ALA A 212 -21.04 1.85 9.13
C ALA A 212 -20.83 2.40 10.56
N LEU A 213 -20.01 1.73 11.37
CA LEU A 213 -19.63 2.15 12.72
C LEU A 213 -18.49 3.18 12.74
N GLY A 214 -17.96 3.57 11.58
CA GLY A 214 -16.98 4.63 11.43
C GLY A 214 -15.52 4.16 11.40
N ALA A 215 -15.27 2.90 11.04
CA ALA A 215 -13.92 2.44 10.76
C ALA A 215 -13.31 3.23 9.58
N SER A 216 -12.08 3.70 9.76
CA SER A 216 -11.26 4.30 8.70
C SER A 216 -10.37 3.26 8.02
N GLU A 217 -10.12 2.14 8.70
CA GLU A 217 -9.39 1.00 8.17
C GLU A 217 -10.09 -0.29 8.64
N VAL A 218 -10.08 -1.34 7.81
CA VAL A 218 -10.66 -2.65 8.12
C VAL A 218 -9.66 -3.76 7.79
N SER A 219 -9.32 -4.58 8.77
CA SER A 219 -8.45 -5.75 8.64
C SER A 219 -9.27 -7.03 8.48
N LEU A 220 -9.00 -7.78 7.42
CA LEU A 220 -9.62 -9.07 7.09
C LEU A 220 -8.55 -10.17 7.10
N SER A 221 -8.23 -10.69 8.28
CA SER A 221 -7.19 -11.72 8.49
C SER A 221 -7.69 -13.14 8.21
N TRP A 222 -8.62 -13.27 7.27
CA TRP A 222 -9.26 -14.52 6.89
C TRP A 222 -9.47 -14.59 5.38
N GLY A 223 -9.67 -15.80 4.89
CA GLY A 223 -9.96 -16.02 3.49
C GLY A 223 -10.28 -17.48 3.16
N GLY A 224 -10.47 -17.74 1.88
CA GLY A 224 -10.74 -19.07 1.36
C GLY A 224 -10.59 -19.10 -0.15
N SER A 225 -10.89 -20.26 -0.75
CA SER A 225 -10.86 -20.39 -2.20
C SER A 225 -11.85 -19.43 -2.87
N GLU A 226 -11.45 -18.87 -4.00
CA GLU A 226 -12.36 -18.07 -4.83
C GLU A 226 -13.62 -18.82 -5.25
N ASP A 227 -14.73 -18.10 -5.31
CA ASP A 227 -16.03 -18.58 -5.77
C ASP A 227 -16.49 -17.75 -6.99
N PRO A 228 -17.04 -18.37 -8.06
CA PRO A 228 -17.49 -17.64 -9.25
C PRO A 228 -18.54 -16.53 -8.97
N GLY A 229 -19.27 -16.59 -7.85
CA GLY A 229 -20.25 -15.60 -7.43
C GLY A 229 -19.72 -14.52 -6.47
N GLN A 230 -18.44 -14.55 -6.10
CA GLN A 230 -17.86 -13.68 -5.05
C GLN A 230 -17.96 -12.17 -5.37
N THR A 231 -18.00 -11.79 -6.65
CA THR A 231 -18.14 -10.39 -7.12
C THR A 231 -19.40 -9.69 -6.59
N VAL A 232 -20.39 -10.44 -6.08
CA VAL A 232 -21.57 -9.86 -5.42
C VAL A 232 -21.22 -9.05 -4.17
N TYR A 233 -20.09 -9.34 -3.53
CA TYR A 233 -19.64 -8.65 -2.32
C TYR A 233 -18.73 -7.45 -2.60
N ASP A 234 -18.34 -7.19 -3.86
CA ASP A 234 -17.46 -6.07 -4.18
C ASP A 234 -18.03 -4.72 -3.72
N ALA A 235 -19.35 -4.53 -3.80
CA ALA A 235 -20.00 -3.33 -3.30
C ALA A 235 -19.88 -3.14 -1.76
N THR A 236 -19.60 -4.22 -1.02
CA THR A 236 -19.31 -4.20 0.43
C THR A 236 -17.85 -3.89 0.72
N LEU A 237 -16.97 -4.05 -0.27
CA LEU A 237 -15.54 -3.78 -0.16
C LEU A 237 -15.17 -2.41 -0.79
N ASP A 238 -15.99 -1.91 -1.72
CA ASP A 238 -15.81 -0.61 -2.38
C ASP A 238 -16.26 0.56 -1.49
N HIS A 239 -15.36 0.97 -0.60
CA HIS A 239 -15.58 2.08 0.32
C HIS A 239 -14.49 3.15 0.19
N PRO A 240 -14.61 4.09 -0.76
CA PRO A 240 -13.61 5.15 -0.91
C PRO A 240 -13.38 5.92 0.39
N GLY A 241 -12.14 5.91 0.86
CA GLY A 241 -11.70 6.53 2.11
C GLY A 241 -11.73 5.60 3.32
N VAL A 242 -11.95 4.31 3.12
CA VAL A 242 -11.80 3.26 4.13
C VAL A 242 -10.86 2.19 3.60
N ALA A 243 -9.63 2.16 4.13
CA ALA A 243 -8.64 1.20 3.65
C ALA A 243 -9.00 -0.20 4.15
N ILE A 244 -9.30 -1.12 3.23
CA ILE A 244 -9.57 -2.53 3.56
C ILE A 244 -8.36 -3.37 3.17
N THR A 245 -7.82 -4.14 4.11
CA THR A 245 -6.68 -5.05 3.90
C THR A 245 -7.12 -6.49 4.08
N ALA A 246 -6.62 -7.41 3.24
CA ALA A 246 -6.99 -8.82 3.31
C ALA A 246 -5.78 -9.75 3.15
N ALA A 247 -5.76 -10.82 3.95
CA ALA A 247 -4.70 -11.82 3.98
C ALA A 247 -4.69 -12.69 2.70
N THR A 248 -3.52 -12.87 2.07
CA THR A 248 -3.42 -13.72 0.86
C THR A 248 -3.39 -15.21 1.14
N GLY A 249 -3.14 -15.62 2.38
CA GLY A 249 -3.14 -17.02 2.81
C GLY A 249 -1.77 -17.56 3.22
N ASP A 250 -1.79 -18.81 3.69
CA ASP A 250 -0.74 -19.36 4.59
C ASP A 250 -0.17 -20.73 4.16
N ASP A 251 -0.55 -21.20 2.97
CA ASP A 251 -0.18 -22.51 2.42
C ASP A 251 0.60 -22.41 1.09
N GLY A 252 1.21 -21.25 0.84
CA GLY A 252 2.07 -20.98 -0.31
C GLY A 252 1.31 -20.90 -1.65
N TYR A 253 2.05 -20.80 -2.76
CA TYR A 253 1.49 -20.63 -4.11
C TYR A 253 0.52 -21.75 -4.50
N ALA A 254 0.73 -22.98 -4.01
CA ALA A 254 -0.08 -24.13 -4.39
C ALA A 254 -1.53 -24.06 -3.87
N ALA A 255 -1.80 -23.23 -2.86
CA ALA A 255 -3.16 -22.97 -2.38
C ALA A 255 -4.01 -22.21 -3.40
N GLY A 256 -3.38 -21.49 -4.33
CA GLY A 256 -4.06 -20.62 -5.28
C GLY A 256 -4.46 -19.28 -4.67
N ALA A 257 -5.13 -18.46 -5.47
CA ALA A 257 -5.55 -17.13 -5.05
C ALA A 257 -6.69 -17.20 -4.01
N SER A 258 -6.69 -16.25 -3.06
CA SER A 258 -7.59 -16.24 -1.90
C SER A 258 -8.60 -15.10 -1.97
N TYR A 259 -9.87 -15.39 -1.70
CA TYR A 259 -10.90 -14.35 -1.51
C TYR A 259 -11.07 -14.09 0.00
N PRO A 260 -11.13 -12.82 0.47
CA PRO A 260 -11.36 -11.59 -0.27
C PRO A 260 -10.11 -10.87 -0.81
N ALA A 261 -8.90 -11.38 -0.58
CA ALA A 261 -7.67 -10.73 -1.05
C ALA A 261 -7.67 -10.47 -2.56
N THR A 262 -8.30 -11.32 -3.36
CA THR A 262 -8.41 -11.10 -4.80
C THR A 262 -9.32 -9.95 -5.21
N SER A 263 -10.20 -9.43 -4.35
CA SER A 263 -11.07 -8.29 -4.69
C SER A 263 -10.23 -7.06 -5.07
N PRO A 264 -10.59 -6.31 -6.12
CA PRO A 264 -9.87 -5.10 -6.52
C PRO A 264 -10.12 -3.91 -5.58
N TYR A 265 -10.97 -4.05 -4.57
CA TYR A 265 -11.30 -3.00 -3.61
C TYR A 265 -10.56 -3.14 -2.28
N VAL A 266 -9.73 -4.17 -2.14
CA VAL A 266 -8.89 -4.37 -0.95
C VAL A 266 -7.40 -4.27 -1.33
N THR A 267 -6.56 -4.07 -0.32
CA THR A 267 -5.12 -4.33 -0.41
C THR A 267 -4.85 -5.78 -0.01
N ALA A 268 -4.38 -6.60 -0.93
CA ALA A 268 -3.93 -7.97 -0.64
C ALA A 268 -2.56 -7.95 0.03
N VAL A 269 -2.49 -8.50 1.24
CA VAL A 269 -1.30 -8.47 2.08
C VAL A 269 -0.67 -9.86 2.17
N GLY A 270 0.47 -10.01 1.49
CA GLY A 270 1.32 -11.20 1.52
C GLY A 270 2.22 -11.27 2.75
N GLY A 271 3.17 -12.20 2.72
CA GLY A 271 4.00 -12.54 3.88
C GLY A 271 5.50 -12.53 3.62
N THR A 272 6.26 -11.97 4.55
CA THR A 272 7.74 -12.00 4.58
C THR A 272 8.27 -12.71 5.83
N THR A 273 9.52 -13.17 5.74
CA THR A 273 10.36 -13.52 6.89
C THR A 273 11.25 -12.31 7.21
N LEU A 274 11.06 -11.67 8.36
CA LEU A 274 11.74 -10.43 8.75
C LEU A 274 12.80 -10.72 9.83
N THR A 275 14.06 -10.41 9.55
CA THR A 275 15.18 -10.74 10.43
C THR A 275 16.07 -9.54 10.72
N PRO A 276 16.54 -9.34 11.96
CA PRO A 276 17.55 -8.33 12.27
C PRO A 276 18.87 -8.63 11.54
N SER A 277 19.48 -7.60 10.96
CA SER A 277 20.75 -7.73 10.23
C SER A 277 21.58 -6.45 10.28
N GLY A 278 22.80 -6.54 10.84
CA GLY A 278 23.79 -5.45 10.76
C GLY A 278 23.34 -4.09 11.32
N GLY A 279 22.44 -4.07 12.31
CA GLY A 279 21.86 -2.84 12.86
C GLY A 279 20.60 -2.33 12.13
N GLY A 280 20.13 -3.06 11.12
CA GLY A 280 18.85 -2.87 10.44
C GLY A 280 18.11 -4.19 10.25
N TRP A 281 17.43 -4.34 9.12
CA TRP A 281 16.52 -5.46 8.85
C TRP A 281 16.76 -6.06 7.46
N THR A 282 16.51 -7.36 7.34
CA THR A 282 16.46 -8.08 6.06
C THR A 282 15.17 -8.86 5.96
N GLU A 283 14.56 -8.84 4.78
CA GLU A 283 13.33 -9.56 4.47
C GLU A 283 13.50 -10.48 3.26
N THR A 284 12.85 -11.64 3.34
CA THR A 284 12.68 -12.59 2.23
C THR A 284 11.21 -12.98 2.11
N ALA A 285 10.75 -13.39 0.94
CA ALA A 285 9.40 -13.95 0.80
C ALA A 285 9.22 -15.15 1.74
N TRP A 286 8.15 -15.13 2.52
CA TRP A 286 7.81 -16.24 3.41
C TRP A 286 7.27 -17.41 2.59
N SER A 287 7.77 -18.61 2.88
CA SER A 287 7.39 -19.79 2.10
C SER A 287 5.92 -20.20 2.24
N GLY A 288 5.26 -19.77 3.32
CA GLY A 288 3.82 -19.96 3.54
C GLY A 288 2.93 -18.88 2.92
N GLY A 289 3.46 -17.71 2.56
CA GLY A 289 2.62 -16.60 2.08
C GLY A 289 1.88 -16.94 0.79
N GLY A 290 0.60 -16.60 0.70
CA GLY A 290 -0.23 -16.82 -0.48
C GLY A 290 0.10 -15.87 -1.62
N SER A 291 -0.11 -16.33 -2.84
CA SER A 291 0.00 -15.55 -4.07
C SER A 291 -0.60 -16.33 -5.24
N GLY A 292 -1.06 -15.64 -6.28
CA GLY A 292 -1.70 -16.30 -7.41
C GLY A 292 -2.42 -15.34 -8.36
N CYS A 293 -3.01 -15.93 -9.39
CA CYS A 293 -3.89 -15.23 -10.31
C CYS A 293 -5.34 -15.51 -9.94
N SER A 294 -6.15 -14.47 -9.79
CA SER A 294 -7.58 -14.62 -9.64
C SER A 294 -8.19 -15.30 -10.87
N ALA A 295 -9.06 -16.27 -10.63
CA ALA A 295 -9.93 -16.89 -11.61
C ALA A 295 -11.20 -16.06 -11.86
N VAL A 296 -11.54 -15.11 -10.98
CA VAL A 296 -12.85 -14.43 -10.94
C VAL A 296 -12.76 -12.91 -11.13
N GLU A 297 -11.85 -12.24 -10.45
CA GLU A 297 -11.74 -10.78 -10.42
C GLU A 297 -10.97 -10.21 -11.62
N PRO A 298 -11.47 -9.16 -12.26
CA PRO A 298 -10.73 -8.48 -13.32
C PRO A 298 -9.48 -7.80 -12.75
N LYS A 299 -8.43 -7.69 -13.57
CA LYS A 299 -7.25 -6.90 -13.20
C LYS A 299 -7.66 -5.42 -13.12
N PRO A 300 -7.48 -4.74 -11.97
CA PRO A 300 -7.78 -3.33 -11.87
C PRO A 300 -6.77 -2.50 -12.68
N ALA A 301 -7.20 -1.36 -13.20
CA ALA A 301 -6.37 -0.52 -14.08
C ALA A 301 -5.08 0.00 -13.41
N TRP A 302 -5.06 0.10 -12.09
CA TRP A 302 -3.90 0.51 -11.30
C TRP A 302 -2.88 -0.62 -11.07
N GLN A 303 -3.24 -1.88 -11.35
CA GLN A 303 -2.32 -3.01 -11.26
C GLN A 303 -1.67 -3.27 -12.62
N HIS A 304 -0.36 -3.02 -12.70
CA HIS A 304 0.36 -2.97 -13.99
C HIS A 304 1.23 -4.20 -14.28
N ASP A 305 1.29 -5.18 -13.37
CA ASP A 305 2.04 -6.40 -13.63
C ASP A 305 1.46 -7.16 -14.85
N THR A 306 2.29 -7.92 -15.54
CA THR A 306 1.88 -8.74 -16.68
C THR A 306 1.84 -10.23 -16.35
N LEU A 307 1.87 -10.60 -15.07
CA LEU A 307 1.99 -12.00 -14.64
C LEU A 307 0.66 -12.75 -14.81
N CYS A 308 -0.45 -12.07 -14.50
CA CYS A 308 -1.80 -12.58 -14.68
C CYS A 308 -2.60 -11.71 -15.67
N THR A 309 -3.57 -12.31 -16.35
CA THR A 309 -4.56 -11.57 -17.18
C THR A 309 -5.69 -10.97 -16.33
N ARG A 310 -5.89 -11.53 -15.13
CA ARG A 310 -6.84 -11.11 -14.09
C ARG A 310 -6.07 -10.59 -12.87
N ARG A 311 -6.75 -10.21 -11.78
CA ARG A 311 -6.09 -9.69 -10.58
C ARG A 311 -4.98 -10.63 -10.10
N THR A 312 -3.78 -10.11 -9.91
CA THR A 312 -2.62 -10.84 -9.35
C THR A 312 -2.51 -10.51 -7.86
N GLU A 313 -2.49 -11.47 -6.96
CA GLU A 313 -2.14 -11.25 -5.53
C GLU A 313 -0.70 -11.72 -5.26
N ALA A 314 0.06 -11.10 -4.35
CA ALA A 314 -0.30 -10.01 -3.43
C ALA A 314 -0.13 -8.59 -4.01
N ASP A 315 -0.54 -7.54 -3.28
CA ASP A 315 -0.21 -6.13 -3.63
C ASP A 315 1.04 -5.63 -2.90
N VAL A 316 1.12 -5.93 -1.60
CA VAL A 316 2.27 -5.67 -0.71
C VAL A 316 2.44 -6.86 0.24
N ALA A 317 3.51 -6.89 1.03
CA ALA A 317 3.68 -7.89 2.09
C ALA A 317 4.24 -7.29 3.38
N ALA A 318 4.06 -7.96 4.50
CA ALA A 318 4.75 -7.64 5.74
C ALA A 318 5.08 -8.94 6.50
N VAL A 319 5.71 -8.82 7.66
CA VAL A 319 6.16 -9.97 8.44
C VAL A 319 4.98 -10.91 8.73
N ALA A 320 5.19 -12.17 8.37
CA ALA A 320 4.20 -13.23 8.50
C ALA A 320 4.83 -14.55 8.93
N ASP A 321 6.13 -14.77 8.70
CA ASP A 321 6.73 -16.05 9.10
C ASP A 321 6.66 -16.25 10.63
N PRO A 322 6.03 -17.33 11.15
CA PRO A 322 5.95 -17.59 12.59
C PRO A 322 7.31 -17.78 13.26
N TYR A 323 8.36 -18.10 12.50
CA TYR A 323 9.73 -18.14 13.04
C TYR A 323 10.32 -16.75 13.31
N THR A 324 9.68 -15.70 12.79
CA THR A 324 9.96 -14.28 13.05
C THR A 324 8.66 -13.53 13.35
N GLY A 325 7.67 -14.21 13.94
CA GLY A 325 6.33 -13.68 14.18
C GLY A 325 6.29 -12.63 15.28
N LEU A 326 5.10 -12.15 15.61
CA LEU A 326 4.86 -11.20 16.69
C LEU A 326 4.81 -11.92 18.04
N ASP A 327 5.34 -11.30 19.10
CA ASP A 327 4.99 -11.71 20.47
C ASP A 327 3.51 -11.35 20.70
N VAL A 328 2.65 -12.32 21.01
CA VAL A 328 1.20 -12.13 21.23
C VAL A 328 0.84 -12.63 22.62
N TYR A 329 -0.01 -11.91 23.35
CA TYR A 329 -0.57 -12.41 24.60
C TYR A 329 -1.97 -12.95 24.34
N SER A 330 -2.12 -14.27 24.39
CA SER A 330 -3.36 -14.94 24.01
C SER A 330 -3.72 -16.03 25.01
N GLU A 331 -4.99 -16.06 25.40
CA GLU A 331 -5.58 -16.99 26.36
C GLU A 331 -4.81 -17.09 27.69
N GLY A 332 -4.27 -15.96 28.15
CA GLY A 332 -3.50 -15.89 29.40
C GLY A 332 -2.04 -16.34 29.31
N SER A 333 -1.49 -16.57 28.10
CA SER A 333 -0.09 -16.92 27.90
C SER A 333 0.57 -16.15 26.75
N TRP A 334 1.89 -15.97 26.82
CA TRP A 334 2.67 -15.41 25.72
C TRP A 334 2.93 -16.47 24.65
N GLN A 335 2.68 -16.10 23.41
CA GLN A 335 2.85 -16.92 22.21
C GLN A 335 3.66 -16.15 21.16
N VAL A 336 4.18 -16.86 20.16
CA VAL A 336 4.70 -16.25 18.94
C VAL A 336 3.81 -16.69 17.80
N ILE A 337 3.15 -15.72 17.17
CA ILE A 337 2.17 -15.97 16.11
C ILE A 337 2.56 -15.17 14.86
N GLY A 338 2.44 -15.83 13.72
CA GLY A 338 2.56 -15.21 12.39
C GLY A 338 1.37 -15.63 11.53
N GLY A 339 1.63 -15.82 10.24
CA GLY A 339 0.64 -15.94 9.18
C GLY A 339 0.41 -14.60 8.48
N THR A 340 -0.23 -14.63 7.32
CA THR A 340 -0.69 -13.40 6.64
C THR A 340 -1.77 -12.67 7.44
N SER A 341 -2.36 -13.34 8.43
CA SER A 341 -3.10 -12.69 9.52
C SER A 341 -2.26 -11.71 10.33
N LEU A 342 -0.95 -11.90 10.52
CA LEU A 342 -0.13 -10.89 11.18
C LEU A 342 0.10 -9.69 10.25
N SER A 343 0.42 -9.94 8.99
CA SER A 343 0.79 -8.88 8.05
C SER A 343 -0.38 -7.94 7.73
N THR A 344 -1.60 -8.46 7.69
CA THR A 344 -2.83 -7.72 7.35
C THR A 344 -3.15 -6.53 8.29
N PRO A 345 -3.32 -6.72 9.62
CA PRO A 345 -3.56 -5.63 10.57
C PRO A 345 -2.37 -4.70 10.73
N LEU A 346 -1.14 -5.19 10.49
CA LEU A 346 0.03 -4.32 10.42
C LEU A 346 -0.10 -3.32 9.25
N VAL A 347 -0.47 -3.77 8.05
CA VAL A 347 -0.67 -2.87 6.90
C VAL A 347 -1.89 -1.96 7.11
N ALA A 348 -2.98 -2.44 7.71
CA ALA A 348 -4.12 -1.60 8.09
C ALA A 348 -3.68 -0.45 9.02
N GLY A 349 -2.88 -0.76 10.04
CA GLY A 349 -2.33 0.26 10.92
C GLY A 349 -1.35 1.22 10.25
N MET A 350 -0.60 0.77 9.24
CA MET A 350 0.23 1.64 8.41
C MET A 350 -0.62 2.64 7.62
N TYR A 351 -1.77 2.23 7.05
CA TYR A 351 -2.73 3.18 6.48
C TYR A 351 -3.18 4.21 7.50
N ALA A 352 -3.58 3.78 8.70
CA ALA A 352 -4.03 4.67 9.76
C ALA A 352 -2.94 5.69 10.15
N LEU A 353 -1.68 5.26 10.26
CA LEU A 353 -0.53 6.12 10.51
C LEU A 353 -0.21 7.09 9.37
N GLY A 354 -0.63 6.77 8.14
CA GLY A 354 -0.50 7.62 6.96
C GLY A 354 -1.61 8.66 6.82
N GLY A 355 -2.72 8.49 7.55
CA GLY A 355 -3.94 9.29 7.42
C GLY A 355 -5.01 8.66 6.52
N GLY A 356 -4.98 7.33 6.36
CA GLY A 356 -5.93 6.53 5.58
C GLY A 356 -5.57 6.41 4.09
N GLU A 357 -6.46 5.82 3.30
CA GLU A 357 -6.27 5.69 1.84
C GLU A 357 -6.64 6.96 1.04
N GLY A 358 -7.37 7.90 1.66
CA GLY A 358 -7.81 9.14 1.04
C GLY A 358 -9.10 9.00 0.23
N ALA A 359 -9.08 9.22 -1.09
CA ALA A 359 -10.21 8.92 -1.98
C ALA A 359 -9.91 7.76 -2.94
N ALA A 360 -8.84 7.00 -2.65
CA ALA A 360 -8.52 5.77 -3.34
C ALA A 360 -9.50 4.65 -2.96
N THR A 361 -9.35 3.53 -3.66
CA THR A 361 -9.91 2.23 -3.31
C THR A 361 -8.83 1.17 -3.55
N GLY A 362 -8.91 0.06 -2.80
CA GLY A 362 -7.95 -1.04 -2.91
C GLY A 362 -6.50 -0.62 -2.66
N ALA A 363 -5.56 -1.21 -3.39
CA ALA A 363 -4.13 -0.97 -3.18
C ALA A 363 -3.59 0.29 -3.89
N LEU A 364 -4.43 1.12 -4.50
CA LEU A 364 -3.99 2.30 -5.28
C LEU A 364 -2.98 3.20 -4.55
N PRO A 365 -3.06 3.46 -3.23
CA PRO A 365 -2.05 4.26 -2.52
C PRO A 365 -0.62 3.71 -2.67
N PHE A 366 -0.44 2.38 -2.69
CA PHE A 366 0.87 1.76 -2.89
C PHE A 366 1.34 1.81 -4.35
N TYR A 367 0.42 1.71 -5.32
CA TYR A 367 0.76 1.77 -6.74
C TYR A 367 1.01 3.21 -7.23
N ALA A 368 0.31 4.20 -6.67
CA ALA A 368 0.42 5.60 -7.09
C ALA A 368 1.73 6.27 -6.61
N ALA A 369 2.22 5.89 -5.43
CA ALA A 369 3.48 6.39 -4.87
C ALA A 369 4.18 5.29 -4.05
N PRO A 370 4.82 4.31 -4.71
CA PRO A 370 5.46 3.20 -4.01
C PRO A 370 6.58 3.69 -3.08
N SER A 371 6.38 3.52 -1.77
CA SER A 371 7.42 3.63 -0.75
C SER A 371 7.53 2.27 -0.08
N VAL A 372 8.35 1.40 -0.67
CA VAL A 372 8.44 -0.02 -0.29
C VAL A 372 9.89 -0.50 -0.25
N HIS A 373 10.16 -1.48 0.63
CA HIS A 373 11.34 -2.32 0.58
C HIS A 373 11.07 -3.48 -0.39
N ASP A 374 11.72 -3.41 -1.54
CA ASP A 374 11.67 -4.43 -2.59
C ASP A 374 12.30 -5.76 -2.12
N ILE A 375 11.50 -6.83 -2.04
CA ILE A 375 11.92 -8.14 -1.51
C ILE A 375 12.45 -9.00 -2.64
N ARG A 376 13.77 -9.19 -2.69
CA ARG A 376 14.44 -9.75 -3.88
C ARG A 376 14.80 -11.23 -3.81
N SER A 377 14.36 -11.93 -2.76
CA SER A 377 14.72 -13.33 -2.55
C SER A 377 13.71 -14.07 -1.68
N GLY A 378 13.73 -15.39 -1.78
CA GLY A 378 12.72 -16.25 -1.16
C GLY A 378 11.71 -16.75 -2.20
N SER A 379 10.90 -17.73 -1.79
CA SER A 379 9.88 -18.35 -2.64
C SER A 379 8.83 -19.02 -1.77
N ASN A 380 7.58 -18.95 -2.21
CA ASN A 380 6.43 -19.63 -1.60
C ASN A 380 5.97 -20.85 -2.41
N GLY A 381 6.81 -21.39 -3.30
CA GLY A 381 6.46 -22.60 -4.05
C GLY A 381 7.22 -22.77 -5.35
N SER A 382 6.55 -23.36 -6.34
CA SER A 382 7.09 -23.54 -7.69
C SER A 382 5.96 -23.38 -8.70
N CYS A 383 6.20 -22.58 -9.72
CA CYS A 383 5.15 -22.07 -10.62
C CYS A 383 5.74 -21.64 -11.97
N THR A 384 4.87 -21.33 -12.92
CA THR A 384 5.25 -20.70 -14.20
C THR A 384 4.18 -19.65 -14.57
N PRO A 385 4.56 -18.39 -14.82
CA PRO A 385 5.92 -17.82 -14.72
C PRO A 385 6.47 -17.84 -13.29
N ALA A 386 7.79 -18.02 -13.14
CA ALA A 386 8.43 -18.16 -11.82
C ALA A 386 8.22 -16.94 -10.90
N ALA A 387 8.05 -15.75 -11.49
CA ALA A 387 7.78 -14.51 -10.75
C ALA A 387 6.47 -14.55 -9.95
N LEU A 388 5.55 -15.48 -10.22
CA LEU A 388 4.35 -15.65 -9.40
C LEU A 388 4.62 -16.32 -8.04
N CYS A 389 5.77 -16.96 -7.84
CA CYS A 389 6.06 -17.71 -6.60
C CYS A 389 7.50 -17.54 -6.12
N THR A 390 8.30 -16.73 -6.80
CA THR A 390 9.70 -16.47 -6.46
C THR A 390 9.91 -14.97 -6.47
N ALA A 391 10.44 -14.45 -5.36
CA ALA A 391 10.64 -13.02 -5.20
C ALA A 391 11.80 -12.51 -6.07
N GLY A 392 11.68 -11.27 -6.56
CA GLY A 392 12.54 -10.73 -7.61
C GLY A 392 12.75 -9.22 -7.49
N ILE A 393 13.29 -8.60 -8.53
CA ILE A 393 13.38 -7.12 -8.56
C ILE A 393 12.03 -6.58 -9.02
N GLY A 394 11.42 -5.70 -8.23
CA GLY A 394 10.14 -5.09 -8.54
C GLY A 394 8.97 -6.01 -8.20
N TYR A 395 7.86 -5.89 -8.93
CA TYR A 395 6.67 -6.67 -8.60
C TYR A 395 6.89 -8.18 -8.76
N ASP A 396 6.56 -8.95 -7.73
CA ASP A 396 6.47 -10.41 -7.74
C ASP A 396 5.21 -10.90 -7.01
N GLY A 397 4.82 -12.16 -7.26
CA GLY A 397 3.63 -12.75 -6.65
C GLY A 397 3.72 -12.83 -5.12
N PRO A 398 4.77 -13.42 -4.53
CA PRO A 398 4.84 -13.63 -3.08
C PRO A 398 4.77 -12.34 -2.25
N THR A 399 5.32 -11.23 -2.75
CA THR A 399 5.45 -9.99 -1.98
C THR A 399 4.86 -8.74 -2.63
N GLY A 400 4.27 -8.87 -3.81
CA GLY A 400 3.70 -7.75 -4.54
C GLY A 400 4.76 -6.72 -4.87
N LEU A 401 4.52 -5.46 -4.51
CA LEU A 401 5.49 -4.36 -4.63
C LEU A 401 6.65 -4.45 -3.60
N GLY A 402 6.51 -5.28 -2.58
CA GLY A 402 7.42 -5.37 -1.43
C GLY A 402 6.73 -4.99 -0.12
N SER A 403 7.52 -4.77 0.94
CA SER A 403 6.99 -4.35 2.24
C SER A 403 6.95 -2.83 2.40
N PRO A 404 5.97 -2.24 3.12
CA PRO A 404 5.91 -0.79 3.28
C PRO A 404 7.16 -0.20 3.93
N ALA A 405 7.77 0.81 3.29
CA ALA A 405 8.86 1.61 3.83
C ALA A 405 8.29 2.92 4.38
N GLY A 406 7.61 2.81 5.52
CA GLY A 406 6.77 3.85 6.12
C GLY A 406 5.30 3.73 5.72
N PRO A 407 4.42 4.53 6.35
CA PRO A 407 3.01 4.60 5.98
C PRO A 407 2.80 4.97 4.50
N PRO A 408 1.83 4.36 3.79
CA PRO A 408 1.44 4.84 2.48
C PRO A 408 0.88 6.26 2.59
N THR A 409 1.10 7.06 1.55
CA THR A 409 0.54 8.42 1.51
C THR A 409 -0.91 8.34 1.04
N PRO A 410 -1.88 8.95 1.76
CA PRO A 410 -3.26 9.00 1.32
C PRO A 410 -3.34 9.58 -0.08
N VAL A 411 -4.08 8.92 -0.97
CA VAL A 411 -4.35 9.47 -2.28
C VAL A 411 -5.34 10.60 -2.07
N GLY A 412 -4.84 11.83 -2.09
CA GLY A 412 -5.58 13.02 -1.68
C GLY A 412 -6.94 13.13 -2.35
N GLY A 413 -7.98 12.76 -1.59
CA GLY A 413 -9.33 13.18 -1.87
C GLY A 413 -9.40 14.69 -1.71
N ALA A 414 -9.53 15.42 -2.82
CA ALA A 414 -10.11 16.76 -2.89
C ALA A 414 -9.27 18.05 -2.87
N THR A 415 -7.98 18.07 -2.56
CA THR A 415 -7.24 19.36 -2.63
C THR A 415 -6.44 19.52 -3.91
N ASN A 416 -5.97 18.41 -4.51
CA ASN A 416 -5.36 18.44 -5.85
C ASN A 416 -6.29 17.84 -6.91
N GLY A 417 -6.99 16.74 -6.60
CA GLY A 417 -7.95 16.12 -7.52
C GLY A 417 -9.20 16.96 -7.78
N ARG A 418 -9.89 17.48 -6.75
CA ARG A 418 -11.14 18.28 -6.97
C ARG A 418 -10.90 19.71 -7.43
N PHE A 419 -9.78 20.37 -7.11
CA PHE A 419 -9.46 21.70 -7.65
C PHE A 419 -9.10 21.62 -9.14
N VAL A 420 -8.32 20.61 -9.53
CA VAL A 420 -8.00 20.35 -10.94
C VAL A 420 -9.21 19.80 -11.69
N HIS A 421 -9.97 18.84 -11.14
CA HIS A 421 -11.19 18.31 -11.73
C HIS A 421 -12.30 19.36 -11.87
N SER A 422 -12.51 20.25 -10.88
CA SER A 422 -13.49 21.35 -11.02
C SER A 422 -13.05 22.46 -11.97
N ALA A 423 -11.74 22.73 -12.09
CA ALA A 423 -11.20 23.62 -13.12
C ALA A 423 -11.32 23.00 -14.53
N TYR A 424 -11.09 21.69 -14.66
CA TYR A 424 -11.26 20.92 -15.91
C TYR A 424 -12.73 20.82 -16.34
N VAL A 425 -13.64 20.48 -15.41
CA VAL A 425 -15.09 20.42 -15.67
C VAL A 425 -15.65 21.82 -16.00
N ALA A 426 -15.13 22.88 -15.38
CA ALA A 426 -15.51 24.26 -15.70
C ALA A 426 -14.95 24.77 -17.05
N MET A 427 -13.84 24.22 -17.55
CA MET A 427 -13.22 24.61 -18.83
C MET A 427 -13.65 23.74 -20.03
N LEU A 428 -13.90 22.44 -19.83
CA LEU A 428 -14.06 21.45 -20.91
C LEU A 428 -15.45 20.78 -20.97
N GLY A 429 -16.28 20.88 -19.94
CA GLY A 429 -17.65 20.35 -19.95
C GLY A 429 -17.80 18.82 -19.96
N HIS A 430 -16.73 18.07 -19.66
CA HIS A 430 -16.73 16.61 -19.46
C HIS A 430 -15.51 16.15 -18.62
N ASP A 431 -15.57 14.91 -18.08
CA ASP A 431 -14.61 14.36 -17.10
C ASP A 431 -13.24 14.00 -17.72
N ALA A 432 -12.17 14.07 -16.92
CA ALA A 432 -10.81 13.66 -17.30
C ALA A 432 -10.44 12.29 -16.69
N ASP A 433 -9.89 11.39 -17.50
CA ASP A 433 -9.39 10.07 -17.10
C ASP A 433 -7.91 10.08 -16.67
N SER A 434 -7.45 8.97 -16.09
CA SER A 434 -6.08 8.77 -15.58
C SER A 434 -5.00 8.81 -16.67
N ALA A 435 -5.34 8.51 -17.93
CA ALA A 435 -4.44 8.61 -19.07
C ALA A 435 -4.04 10.07 -19.34
N SER A 436 -4.98 11.00 -19.14
CA SER A 436 -4.73 12.44 -19.27
C SER A 436 -3.74 12.94 -18.21
N PHE A 437 -3.83 12.49 -16.95
CA PHE A 437 -2.90 12.88 -15.89
C PHE A 437 -1.46 12.39 -16.12
N THR A 438 -1.30 11.12 -16.51
CA THR A 438 0.01 10.54 -16.86
C THR A 438 0.63 11.24 -18.06
N TYR A 439 -0.20 11.65 -19.02
CA TYR A 439 0.23 12.51 -20.12
C TYR A 439 0.81 13.85 -19.62
N TRP A 440 0.09 14.57 -18.75
CA TRP A 440 0.54 15.88 -18.28
C TRP A 440 1.83 15.82 -17.49
N LEU A 441 1.99 14.79 -16.66
CA LEU A 441 3.22 14.58 -15.90
C LEU A 441 4.40 14.25 -16.83
N GLY A 442 4.20 13.35 -17.80
CA GLY A 442 5.21 13.00 -18.78
C GLY A 442 5.57 14.14 -19.73
N ALA A 443 4.60 14.96 -20.13
CA ALA A 443 4.82 16.10 -21.02
C ALA A 443 5.56 17.25 -20.32
N LEU A 444 5.25 17.52 -19.04
CA LEU A 444 6.02 18.44 -18.21
C LEU A 444 7.46 17.98 -18.01
N GLN A 445 7.67 16.70 -17.68
CA GLN A 445 9.01 16.11 -17.57
C GLN A 445 9.76 16.21 -18.90
N GLY A 446 9.09 15.89 -20.01
CA GLY A 446 9.62 16.02 -21.36
C GLY A 446 10.03 17.45 -21.71
N PHE A 447 9.35 18.49 -21.21
CA PHE A 447 9.76 19.89 -21.44
C PHE A 447 11.05 20.27 -20.74
N TYR A 448 11.28 19.78 -19.53
CA TYR A 448 12.57 19.98 -18.84
C TYR A 448 13.71 19.34 -19.64
N GLU A 449 13.51 18.12 -20.12
CA GLU A 449 14.53 17.40 -20.87
C GLU A 449 14.75 18.00 -22.26
N GLN A 450 13.66 18.21 -22.99
CA GLN A 450 13.69 18.68 -24.38
C GLN A 450 14.18 20.12 -24.48
N TYR A 451 13.67 21.03 -23.65
CA TYR A 451 13.94 22.46 -23.79
C TYR A 451 15.05 22.96 -22.88
N LEU A 452 15.23 22.36 -21.70
CA LEU A 452 16.21 22.86 -20.71
C LEU A 452 17.41 21.92 -20.55
N GLY A 453 17.41 20.76 -21.21
CA GLY A 453 18.54 19.82 -21.21
C GLY A 453 18.81 19.18 -19.85
N ARG A 454 17.82 19.13 -18.96
CA ARG A 454 17.95 18.55 -17.61
C ARG A 454 16.65 17.84 -17.20
N PRO A 455 16.71 16.87 -16.27
CA PRO A 455 15.49 16.32 -15.69
C PRO A 455 14.74 17.37 -14.86
N SER A 456 13.43 17.21 -14.76
CA SER A 456 12.60 17.99 -13.85
C SER A 456 12.91 17.65 -12.39
N ASP A 457 12.87 18.63 -11.50
CA ASP A 457 12.91 18.42 -10.05
C ASP A 457 11.49 18.52 -9.44
N SER A 458 11.33 17.98 -8.23
CA SER A 458 10.03 17.95 -7.55
C SER A 458 9.44 19.34 -7.27
N GLY A 459 10.28 20.35 -7.05
CA GLY A 459 9.85 21.73 -6.85
C GLY A 459 9.37 22.39 -8.15
N GLY A 460 10.07 22.15 -9.26
CA GLY A 460 9.70 22.61 -10.59
C GLY A 460 8.37 22.02 -11.08
N VAL A 461 8.18 20.71 -10.89
CA VAL A 461 6.92 20.02 -11.22
C VAL A 461 5.77 20.58 -10.38
N ALA A 462 5.96 20.73 -9.06
CA ALA A 462 4.96 21.28 -8.17
C ALA A 462 4.56 22.73 -8.54
N TYR A 463 5.54 23.55 -8.95
CA TYR A 463 5.29 24.92 -9.41
C TYR A 463 4.38 24.96 -10.64
N TRP A 464 4.66 24.16 -11.67
CA TRP A 464 3.85 24.15 -12.89
C TRP A 464 2.44 23.60 -12.68
N ILE A 465 2.31 22.55 -11.86
CA ILE A 465 1.00 22.05 -11.43
C ILE A 465 0.21 23.15 -10.72
N GLY A 466 0.86 23.91 -9.83
CA GLY A 466 0.24 25.06 -9.15
C GLY A 466 -0.15 26.22 -10.07
N ARG A 467 0.52 26.39 -11.22
CA ARG A 467 0.18 27.40 -12.23
C ARG A 467 -0.96 26.95 -13.12
N MET A 468 -0.97 25.69 -13.54
CA MET A 468 -2.03 25.12 -14.36
C MET A 468 -3.34 25.05 -13.58
N SER A 469 -3.27 24.81 -12.27
CA SER A 469 -4.45 24.86 -11.40
C SER A 469 -5.07 26.26 -11.28
N GLN A 470 -4.34 27.31 -11.66
CA GLN A 470 -4.84 28.70 -11.76
C GLN A 470 -5.26 29.09 -13.19
N GLY A 471 -5.41 28.10 -14.08
CA GLY A 471 -5.85 28.31 -15.47
C GLY A 471 -4.72 28.62 -16.45
N THR A 472 -3.46 28.36 -16.09
CA THR A 472 -2.35 28.41 -17.07
C THR A 472 -2.48 27.23 -18.02
N THR A 473 -2.55 27.47 -19.33
CA THR A 473 -2.71 26.40 -20.33
C THR A 473 -1.38 25.73 -20.65
N PHE A 474 -1.39 24.54 -21.24
CA PHE A 474 -0.16 23.83 -21.58
C PHE A 474 0.69 24.56 -22.61
N GLU A 475 0.06 25.30 -23.53
CA GLU A 475 0.74 26.19 -24.47
C GLU A 475 1.48 27.31 -23.75
N GLN A 476 0.88 27.86 -22.69
CA GLN A 476 1.50 28.90 -21.88
C GLN A 476 2.65 28.34 -21.05
N VAL A 477 2.53 27.10 -20.57
CA VAL A 477 3.63 26.38 -19.92
C VAL A 477 4.76 26.16 -20.92
N ARG A 478 4.48 25.54 -22.07
CA ARG A 478 5.47 25.31 -23.14
C ARG A 478 6.19 26.59 -23.52
N LEU A 479 5.45 27.67 -23.78
CA LEU A 479 5.99 29.00 -24.07
C LEU A 479 6.90 29.51 -22.95
N ALA A 480 6.56 29.25 -21.70
CA ALA A 480 7.38 29.66 -20.58
C ALA A 480 8.70 28.89 -20.47
N PHE A 481 8.78 27.66 -20.98
CA PHE A 481 10.04 26.91 -21.10
C PHE A 481 10.90 27.47 -22.25
N ILE A 482 10.40 27.44 -23.49
CA ILE A 482 11.17 27.88 -24.68
C ILE A 482 11.42 29.39 -24.71
N GLY A 483 10.65 30.16 -23.93
CA GLY A 483 10.80 31.59 -23.74
C GLY A 483 11.62 31.98 -22.52
N SER A 484 12.16 31.01 -21.76
CA SER A 484 12.83 31.25 -20.48
C SER A 484 14.27 31.74 -20.64
N PRO A 485 14.80 32.50 -19.66
CA PRO A 485 16.23 32.77 -19.57
C PRO A 485 17.10 31.50 -19.56
N GLU A 486 16.59 30.41 -19.00
CA GLU A 486 17.29 29.12 -18.93
C GLU A 486 17.47 28.48 -20.32
N TYR A 487 16.43 28.52 -21.15
CA TYR A 487 16.51 28.09 -22.55
C TYR A 487 17.54 28.92 -23.35
N PHE A 488 17.60 30.23 -23.12
CA PHE A 488 18.59 31.09 -23.79
C PHE A 488 20.02 30.81 -23.32
N ALA A 489 20.20 30.59 -22.02
CA ALA A 489 21.50 30.22 -21.47
C ALA A 489 22.00 28.88 -22.03
N LEU A 490 21.11 27.91 -22.26
CA LEU A 490 21.44 26.63 -22.90
C LEU A 490 22.02 26.81 -24.31
N HIS A 491 21.64 27.89 -25.01
CA HIS A 491 22.13 28.25 -26.34
C HIS A 491 23.23 29.32 -26.31
N ASN A 492 23.95 29.42 -25.19
CA ASN A 492 25.05 30.35 -24.94
C ASN A 492 24.66 31.83 -25.06
N ASP A 493 23.40 32.16 -24.77
CA ASP A 493 22.83 33.50 -24.92
C ASP A 493 23.01 34.08 -26.35
N ASP A 494 23.17 33.21 -27.36
CA ASP A 494 23.40 33.62 -28.74
C ASP A 494 22.06 33.72 -29.50
N PRO A 495 21.74 34.91 -30.05
CA PRO A 495 20.50 35.13 -30.79
C PRO A 495 20.33 34.19 -31.99
N GLY A 496 21.41 33.90 -32.72
CA GLY A 496 21.37 33.04 -33.90
C GLY A 496 21.09 31.59 -33.53
N LYS A 497 21.80 31.06 -32.54
CA LYS A 497 21.59 29.68 -32.05
C LYS A 497 20.22 29.50 -31.42
N THR A 498 19.73 30.50 -30.69
CA THR A 498 18.38 30.46 -30.10
C THR A 498 17.31 30.41 -31.17
N VAL A 499 17.43 31.22 -32.24
CA VAL A 499 16.49 31.18 -33.36
C VAL A 499 16.54 29.83 -34.07
N ASP A 500 17.73 29.29 -34.30
CA ASP A 500 17.89 27.97 -34.92
C ASP A 500 17.24 26.86 -34.07
N ALA A 501 17.45 26.90 -32.75
CA ALA A 501 16.87 25.95 -31.80
C ALA A 501 15.34 26.03 -31.74
N LEU A 502 14.76 27.23 -31.64
CA LEU A 502 13.30 27.41 -31.63
C LEU A 502 12.63 26.86 -32.90
N TYR A 503 13.27 27.04 -34.05
CA TYR A 503 12.79 26.48 -35.32
C TYR A 503 12.86 24.94 -35.32
N HIS A 504 13.92 24.35 -34.79
CA HIS A 504 14.04 22.90 -34.66
C HIS A 504 13.04 22.32 -33.65
N ASP A 505 12.91 22.94 -32.49
CA ASP A 505 12.11 22.43 -31.36
C ASP A 505 10.60 22.58 -31.58
N VAL A 506 10.18 23.58 -32.36
CA VAL A 506 8.76 23.87 -32.60
C VAL A 506 8.32 23.50 -34.02
N LEU A 507 9.13 23.82 -35.03
CA LEU A 507 8.76 23.62 -36.45
C LEU A 507 9.40 22.38 -37.08
N VAL A 508 10.34 21.73 -36.39
CA VAL A 508 11.04 20.52 -36.86
C VAL A 508 11.78 20.77 -38.19
N ARG A 509 12.30 21.98 -38.39
CA ARG A 509 13.09 22.37 -39.55
C ARG A 509 14.01 23.54 -39.22
N SER A 510 14.97 23.83 -40.08
CA SER A 510 15.80 25.04 -39.97
C SER A 510 15.06 26.28 -40.50
N PRO A 511 15.40 27.49 -40.00
CA PRO A 511 14.90 28.74 -40.57
C PRO A 511 15.52 28.98 -41.95
N ASP A 512 14.78 29.66 -42.83
CA ASP A 512 15.36 30.16 -44.08
C ASP A 512 16.33 31.32 -43.81
N PRO A 513 17.30 31.60 -44.71
CA PRO A 513 18.35 32.59 -44.46
C PRO A 513 17.83 34.00 -44.17
N ASP A 514 16.74 34.41 -44.84
CA ASP A 514 16.17 35.75 -44.70
C ASP A 514 15.38 35.87 -43.40
N GLY A 515 14.54 34.88 -43.09
CA GLY A 515 13.79 34.78 -41.83
C GLY A 515 14.72 34.71 -40.61
N ARG A 516 15.78 33.91 -40.69
CA ARG A 516 16.82 33.85 -39.64
C ARG A 516 17.47 35.22 -39.42
N SER A 517 17.86 35.90 -40.50
CA SER A 517 18.49 37.22 -40.44
C SER A 517 17.55 38.27 -39.84
N TYR A 518 16.27 38.21 -40.18
CA TYR A 518 15.25 39.08 -39.62
C TYR A 518 15.09 38.89 -38.10
N TRP A 519 14.97 37.64 -37.64
CA TRP A 519 14.80 37.34 -36.21
C TRP A 519 16.01 37.74 -35.38
N VAL A 520 17.22 37.49 -35.89
CA VAL A 520 18.45 37.88 -35.21
C VAL A 520 18.56 39.41 -35.10
N ALA A 521 18.17 40.15 -36.14
CA ALA A 521 18.18 41.61 -36.12
C ALA A 521 17.14 42.22 -35.16
N HIS A 522 16.06 41.49 -34.87
CA HIS A 522 14.95 41.93 -34.00
C HIS A 522 14.78 41.02 -32.77
N PHE A 523 15.90 40.51 -32.25
CA PHE A 523 15.87 39.44 -31.28
C PHE A 523 15.15 39.83 -29.99
N ASN A 524 13.98 39.23 -29.79
CA ASN A 524 13.29 39.14 -28.52
C ASN A 524 12.76 37.73 -28.39
N ALA A 525 13.37 36.98 -27.50
CA ALA A 525 13.27 35.54 -27.56
C ALA A 525 11.90 35.01 -27.10
N THR A 526 11.26 35.66 -26.13
CA THR A 526 9.86 35.38 -25.76
C THR A 526 8.88 35.72 -26.89
N THR A 527 9.09 36.84 -27.59
CA THR A 527 8.27 37.22 -28.75
C THR A 527 8.43 36.23 -29.90
N ILE A 528 9.66 35.84 -30.21
CA ILE A 528 9.95 34.87 -31.28
C ILE A 528 9.35 33.51 -30.95
N ALA A 529 9.58 33.01 -29.73
CA ALA A 529 9.01 31.75 -29.25
C ALA A 529 7.47 31.76 -29.34
N SER A 530 6.83 32.85 -28.92
CA SER A 530 5.37 33.01 -29.00
C SER A 530 4.88 32.99 -30.45
N GLN A 531 5.51 33.75 -31.35
CA GLN A 531 5.09 33.84 -32.75
C GLN A 531 5.29 32.53 -33.51
N ILE A 532 6.36 31.78 -33.20
CA ILE A 532 6.61 30.47 -33.79
C ILE A 532 5.62 29.43 -33.24
N LEU A 533 5.45 29.35 -31.92
CA LEU A 533 4.57 28.38 -31.24
C LEU A 533 3.11 28.53 -31.66
N TYR A 534 2.63 29.77 -31.77
CA TYR A 534 1.24 30.06 -32.14
C TYR A 534 1.02 30.22 -33.65
N SER A 535 2.05 30.01 -34.48
CA SER A 535 1.89 30.01 -35.94
C SER A 535 1.09 28.81 -36.43
N ALA A 536 0.45 28.93 -37.60
CA ALA A 536 -0.27 27.82 -38.22
C ALA A 536 0.64 26.59 -38.44
N GLU A 537 1.92 26.82 -38.74
CA GLU A 537 2.91 25.77 -38.90
C GLU A 537 3.25 25.09 -37.56
N GLY A 538 3.47 25.88 -36.50
CA GLY A 538 3.72 25.35 -35.15
C GLY A 538 2.54 24.53 -34.63
N ARG A 539 1.30 24.99 -34.87
CA ARG A 539 0.09 24.22 -34.52
C ARG A 539 -0.06 22.94 -35.33
N ALA A 540 0.26 22.96 -36.62
CA ALA A 540 0.26 21.75 -37.44
C ALA A 540 1.31 20.73 -36.95
N GLN A 541 2.51 21.16 -36.57
CA GLN A 541 3.52 20.25 -36.04
C GLN A 541 3.09 19.61 -34.71
N LEU A 542 2.44 20.39 -33.85
CA LEU A 542 1.89 19.90 -32.59
C LEU A 542 0.84 18.80 -32.80
N VAL A 543 -0.17 19.06 -33.64
CA VAL A 543 -1.19 18.08 -34.01
C VAL A 543 -0.56 16.83 -34.63
N GLY A 544 0.39 17.03 -35.55
CA GLY A 544 1.13 15.92 -36.15
C GLY A 544 1.91 15.09 -35.12
N GLY A 545 2.41 15.73 -34.06
CA GLY A 545 3.02 15.07 -32.91
C GLY A 545 2.05 14.16 -32.18
N TYR A 546 0.83 14.63 -31.89
CA TYR A 546 -0.18 13.82 -31.20
C TYR A 546 -0.55 12.55 -31.96
N TYR A 547 -0.74 12.65 -33.28
CA TYR A 547 -1.02 11.45 -34.09
C TYR A 547 0.14 10.44 -34.05
N ARG A 548 1.39 10.92 -34.13
CA ARG A 548 2.56 10.03 -34.10
C ARG A 548 2.72 9.35 -32.74
N THR A 549 2.54 10.10 -31.67
CA THR A 549 2.74 9.62 -30.31
C THR A 549 1.62 8.68 -29.87
N TYR A 550 0.36 9.05 -30.13
CA TYR A 550 -0.80 8.32 -29.57
C TYR A 550 -1.45 7.33 -30.53
N LEU A 551 -1.32 7.52 -31.84
CA LEU A 551 -1.92 6.62 -32.83
C LEU A 551 -0.87 5.84 -33.62
N GLY A 552 0.43 6.05 -33.31
CA GLY A 552 1.53 5.37 -33.98
C GLY A 552 1.67 5.69 -35.48
N ARG A 553 1.02 6.76 -35.97
CA ARG A 553 1.00 7.12 -37.40
C ARG A 553 1.04 8.63 -37.64
N VAL A 554 1.32 9.02 -38.87
CA VAL A 554 1.16 10.42 -39.30
C VAL A 554 -0.32 10.76 -39.49
N ALA A 555 -0.70 11.99 -39.10
CA ALA A 555 -2.01 12.55 -39.38
C ALA A 555 -2.26 12.61 -40.89
N ASP A 556 -3.46 12.22 -41.32
CA ASP A 556 -3.89 12.44 -42.70
C ASP A 556 -4.14 13.93 -42.96
N ALA A 557 -4.15 14.33 -44.23
CA ALA A 557 -4.27 15.74 -44.61
C ALA A 557 -5.57 16.39 -44.11
N GLY A 558 -6.66 15.62 -43.99
CA GLY A 558 -7.95 16.12 -43.50
C GLY A 558 -7.93 16.34 -41.99
N GLY A 559 -7.49 15.33 -41.23
CA GLY A 559 -7.36 15.41 -39.77
C GLY A 559 -6.40 16.51 -39.32
N LEU A 560 -5.22 16.60 -39.97
CA LEU A 560 -4.23 17.63 -39.66
C LEU A 560 -4.78 19.04 -39.90
N ALA A 561 -5.44 19.27 -41.04
CA ALA A 561 -5.98 20.58 -41.38
C ALA A 561 -7.13 20.98 -40.45
N TYR A 562 -8.04 20.06 -40.13
CA TYR A 562 -9.17 20.30 -39.24
C TYR A 562 -8.70 20.73 -37.84
N TRP A 563 -7.84 19.94 -37.21
CA TRP A 563 -7.37 20.23 -35.86
C TRP A 563 -6.47 21.45 -35.79
N THR A 564 -5.64 21.69 -36.80
CA THR A 564 -4.84 22.93 -36.89
C THR A 564 -5.74 24.17 -36.91
N GLN A 565 -6.83 24.16 -37.69
CA GLN A 565 -7.77 25.28 -37.73
C GLN A 565 -8.58 25.40 -36.43
N ALA A 566 -8.91 24.29 -35.79
CA ALA A 566 -9.57 24.31 -34.48
C ALA A 566 -8.70 25.02 -33.43
N ILE A 567 -7.40 24.72 -33.35
CA ILE A 567 -6.47 25.40 -32.42
C ILE A 567 -6.36 26.89 -32.73
N LEU A 568 -6.20 27.24 -34.02
CA LEU A 568 -6.12 28.63 -34.44
C LEU A 568 -7.42 29.40 -34.14
N GLY A 569 -8.56 28.69 -34.10
CA GLY A 569 -9.87 29.19 -33.69
C GLY A 569 -10.11 29.26 -32.18
N GLY A 570 -9.12 28.88 -31.36
CA GLY A 570 -9.19 28.95 -29.89
C GLY A 570 -9.50 27.63 -29.18
N ALA A 571 -9.48 26.50 -29.89
CA ALA A 571 -9.46 25.18 -29.23
C ALA A 571 -8.14 25.00 -28.48
N SER A 572 -8.21 24.37 -27.31
CA SER A 572 -7.02 24.10 -26.50
C SER A 572 -6.36 22.79 -26.92
N ASP A 573 -5.06 22.66 -26.64
CA ASP A 573 -4.30 21.42 -26.87
C ASP A 573 -4.99 20.20 -26.22
N GLU A 574 -5.54 20.38 -25.01
CA GLU A 574 -6.27 19.37 -24.22
C GLU A 574 -7.48 18.79 -24.98
N GLN A 575 -8.25 19.64 -25.67
CA GLN A 575 -9.47 19.23 -26.39
C GLN A 575 -9.16 18.28 -27.54
N ILE A 576 -7.98 18.42 -28.13
CA ILE A 576 -7.54 17.65 -29.30
C ILE A 576 -6.96 16.33 -28.84
N LEU A 577 -6.15 16.37 -27.79
CA LEU A 577 -5.64 15.18 -27.13
C LEU A 577 -6.77 14.30 -26.64
N ALA A 578 -7.75 14.86 -25.92
CA ALA A 578 -8.93 14.14 -25.46
C ALA A 578 -9.60 13.38 -26.62
N PHE A 579 -9.81 14.06 -27.75
CA PHE A 579 -10.38 13.43 -28.94
C PHE A 579 -9.50 12.31 -29.51
N VAL A 580 -8.19 12.51 -29.58
CA VAL A 580 -7.24 11.53 -30.12
C VAL A 580 -7.17 10.29 -29.23
N VAL A 581 -7.06 10.45 -27.92
CA VAL A 581 -6.93 9.32 -26.98
C VAL A 581 -8.26 8.65 -26.64
N SER A 582 -9.39 9.33 -26.85
CA SER A 582 -10.71 8.72 -26.76
C SER A 582 -11.19 8.10 -28.08
N SER A 583 -10.36 8.13 -29.13
CA SER A 583 -10.75 7.61 -30.44
C SER A 583 -10.75 6.08 -30.45
N GLU A 584 -11.66 5.49 -31.22
CA GLU A 584 -11.69 4.02 -31.43
C GLU A 584 -10.33 3.49 -31.96
N GLU A 585 -9.63 4.31 -32.73
CA GLU A 585 -8.30 4.01 -33.25
C GLU A 585 -7.23 3.91 -32.15
N PHE A 586 -7.30 4.75 -31.13
CA PHE A 586 -6.41 4.67 -29.98
C PHE A 586 -6.55 3.32 -29.27
N PHE A 587 -7.79 2.90 -28.98
CA PHE A 587 -8.10 1.61 -28.33
C PHE A 587 -7.79 0.37 -29.19
N GLN A 588 -7.56 0.54 -30.49
CA GLN A 588 -7.16 -0.57 -31.38
C GLN A 588 -5.64 -0.71 -31.47
N THR A 589 -4.88 0.31 -31.05
CA THR A 589 -3.42 0.38 -31.20
C THR A 589 -2.66 0.30 -29.88
N HIS A 590 -3.38 0.38 -28.75
CA HIS A 590 -2.92 0.31 -27.37
C HIS A 590 -3.88 -0.58 -26.59
#